data_AF-A0A7V0JSG1-F1
#
_entry.id   AF-A0A7V0JSG1-F1
#
_cell.length_a   1.000
_cell.length_b   1.000
_cell.length_c   1.000
_cell.angle_alpha   90.00
_cell.angle_beta   90.00
_cell.angle_gamma   90.00
#
_symmetry.space_group_name_H-M   'P 1'
#
loop_
_entity.id
_entity.type
_entity.pdbx_description
1 polymer ?
#
loop_
_entity_poly.entity_id
_entity_poly.type
_entity_poly.pdbx_seq_one_letter_code
_entity_poly.pdbx_strand_id
1 'polypeptide(L)' 'ESAHTGKLGDGKIFVLPVEKVIRVRTGEYGKDAI' A
#
# COMPACT_ATOMS: atom_id res chain seq x y z
N GLU A 1 9.09 12.39 -12.30
CA GLU A 1 9.29 11.19 -13.11
C GLU A 1 8.13 10.23 -12.90
N SER A 2 7.61 9.67 -13.98
CA SER A 2 6.37 8.89 -13.99
C SER A 2 6.68 7.40 -14.04
N ALA A 3 6.11 6.61 -13.12
CA ALA A 3 6.18 5.14 -13.17
C ALA A 3 5.46 4.56 -14.41
N HIS A 4 4.66 5.37 -15.11
CA HIS A 4 3.93 4.99 -16.31
C HIS A 4 4.52 5.73 -17.52
N THR A 5 5.20 5.00 -18.40
CA THR A 5 5.83 5.51 -19.63
C THR A 5 5.12 5.06 -20.90
N GLY A 6 4.14 4.15 -20.79
CA GLY A 6 3.43 3.54 -21.91
C GLY A 6 4.26 2.52 -22.69
N LYS A 7 5.47 2.21 -22.23
CA LYS A 7 6.40 1.27 -22.86
C LYS A 7 6.41 -0.06 -22.11
N LEU A 8 6.86 -1.11 -22.79
CA LEU A 8 7.10 -2.40 -22.15
C LEU A 8 8.09 -2.21 -20.99
N GLY A 9 7.71 -2.62 -19.78
CA GLY A 9 8.55 -2.49 -18.60
C GLY A 9 8.08 -1.49 -17.54
N ASP A 10 6.92 -0.82 -17.73
CA ASP A 10 6.30 0.07 -16.72
C ASP A 10 6.01 -0.61 -15.36
N GLY A 11 6.11 -1.94 -15.31
CA GLY A 11 5.99 -2.73 -14.08
C GLY A 11 4.57 -3.21 -13.82
N LYS A 12 4.32 -3.65 -12.59
CA LYS A 12 3.04 -4.20 -12.14
C LYS A 12 2.78 -3.75 -10.71
N ILE A 13 1.53 -3.46 -10.41
CA ILE A 13 1.07 -3.18 -9.05
C ILE A 13 0.28 -4.40 -8.58
N PHE A 14 0.66 -4.91 -7.40
CA PHE A 14 -0.06 -5.99 -6.74
C PHE A 14 -0.77 -5.44 -5.53
N VAL A 15 -2.08 -5.65 -5.47
CA VAL A 15 -2.89 -5.32 -4.29
C VAL A 15 -3.14 -6.63 -3.56
N LEU A 16 -2.58 -6.74 -2.36
CA LEU A 16 -2.76 -7.88 -1.48
C LEU A 16 -3.68 -7.49 -0.32
N PRO A 17 -4.58 -8.38 0.12
CA PRO A 17 -5.39 -8.11 1.30
C PRO A 17 -4.48 -8.04 2.54
N VAL A 18 -4.74 -7.05 3.39
CA VAL A 18 -4.12 -6.95 4.72
C VAL A 18 -5.19 -7.23 5.75
N GLU A 19 -4.97 -8.27 6.57
CA GLU A 19 -5.93 -8.72 7.56
C GLU A 19 -5.99 -7.77 8.77
N LYS A 20 -4.84 -7.22 9.19
CA LYS A 20 -4.75 -6.38 10.40
C LYS A 20 -3.72 -5.27 10.25
N VAL A 21 -4.06 -4.08 10.74
CA VAL A 21 -3.17 -2.91 10.83
C VAL A 21 -3.18 -2.40 12.26
N ILE A 22 -2.00 -2.05 12.79
CA ILE A 22 -1.82 -1.51 14.14
C ILE A 22 -0.85 -0.32 14.08
N ARG A 23 -1.22 0.83 14.65
CA ARG A 23 -0.34 1.99 14.77
C ARG A 23 0.49 1.86 16.05
N VAL A 24 1.77 1.53 15.94
CA VAL A 24 2.66 1.26 17.10
C VAL A 24 2.68 2.40 18.13
N ARG A 25 2.62 3.66 17.69
CA ARG A 25 2.69 4.83 18.57
C ARG A 25 1.46 5.01 19.48
N THR A 26 0.28 4.61 19.03
CA THR A 26 -1.00 4.89 19.71
C THR A 26 -1.76 3.62 20.10
N GLY A 27 -1.42 2.47 19.51
CA GLY A 27 -2.15 1.22 19.68
C GLY A 27 -3.46 1.14 18.90
N GLU A 28 -3.74 2.08 18.01
CA GLU A 28 -4.95 2.08 17.17
C GLU A 28 -4.97 0.89 16.20
N TYR A 29 -6.16 0.41 15.84
CA TYR A 29 -6.38 -0.74 14.98
C TYR A 29 -7.15 -0.39 13.71
N GLY A 30 -6.96 -1.17 12.66
CA GLY A 30 -7.80 -1.11 11.45
C GLY A 30 -7.71 0.25 10.76
N LYS A 31 -8.86 0.90 10.53
CA LYS A 31 -8.91 2.19 9.82
C LYS A 31 -8.31 3.33 10.63
N ASP A 32 -8.47 3.30 11.95
CA ASP A 32 -7.92 4.33 12.85
C ASP A 32 -6.38 4.26 12.89
N ALA A 33 -5.83 3.11 12.50
CA ALA A 33 -4.39 2.88 12.39
C ALA A 33 -3.75 3.39 11.09
N ILE A 34 -4.55 3.87 10.12
CA ILE A 34 -4.10 4.37 8.81
C ILE A 34 -3.79 5.87 8.88
#